data_AF-A0A829Y6L3-F1
#
_entry.id   AF-A0A829Y6L3-F1
#
_cell.length_a   1.000
_cell.length_b   1.000
_cell.length_c   1.000
_cell.angle_alpha   90.00
_cell.angle_beta   90.00
_cell.angle_gamma   90.00
#
_symmetry.space_group_name_H-M   'P 1'
#
loop_
_entity.id
_entity.type
_entity.pdbx_description
1 polymer ?
#
loop_
_entity_poly.entity_id
_entity_poly.type
_entity_poly.pdbx_seq_one_letter_code
_entity_poly.pdbx_strand_id
1 'polypeptide(L)'
;MASESLHESAKALRPETIDRHRAVSSLMEELEAVDWYDQRIDAATDEELRRILAHNRDEEKEHAAMVLEWLRRKDPKLDEHLRTYLFTEKSVLEIEDEAEHGGGGGSEAGAADGCLGIGSLRGEQQNPIRELALFAGTGIKP
;
A
#
# COMPACT_ATOMS: atom_id res chain seq x y z
N MET A 1 -17.69 8.48 6.51
CA MET A 1 -16.48 8.31 5.68
C MET A 1 -15.51 9.43 6.03
N ALA A 2 -14.32 9.10 6.52
CA ALA A 2 -13.34 10.09 6.97
C ALA A 2 -12.56 10.76 5.82
N SER A 3 -12.68 10.23 4.59
CA SER A 3 -11.97 10.68 3.38
C SER A 3 -12.68 11.76 2.57
N GLU A 4 -13.97 12.02 2.82
CA GLU A 4 -14.76 13.01 2.04
C GLU A 4 -14.39 14.48 2.32
N SER A 5 -13.57 14.74 3.35
CA SER A 5 -13.28 16.10 3.79
C SER A 5 -11.80 16.38 3.90
N LEU A 6 -11.43 17.61 3.50
CA LEU A 6 -10.11 18.17 3.77
C LEU A 6 -9.86 18.20 5.28
N HIS A 7 -8.69 17.70 5.71
CA HIS A 7 -8.27 17.75 7.12
C HIS A 7 -7.78 19.15 7.56
N GLU A 8 -7.56 20.05 6.60
CA GLU A 8 -7.13 21.42 6.83
C GLU A 8 -8.09 22.40 6.13
N SER A 9 -8.11 23.64 6.58
CA SER A 9 -8.92 24.67 5.92
C SER A 9 -8.53 24.83 4.45
N ALA A 10 -9.50 24.77 3.54
CA ALA A 10 -9.25 24.96 2.10
C ALA A 10 -8.51 26.28 1.78
N LYS A 11 -8.68 27.32 2.61
CA LYS A 11 -8.00 28.61 2.46
C LYS A 11 -6.49 28.54 2.71
N ALA A 12 -6.03 27.55 3.47
CA ALA A 12 -4.62 27.32 3.78
C ALA A 12 -3.95 26.37 2.76
N LEU A 13 -4.72 25.77 1.84
CA LEU A 13 -4.22 24.81 0.88
C LEU A 13 -3.94 25.47 -0.46
N ARG A 14 -2.84 25.04 -1.08
CA ARG A 14 -2.51 25.41 -2.46
C ARG A 14 -3.51 24.74 -3.42
N PRO A 15 -3.90 25.38 -4.54
CA PRO A 15 -4.82 24.79 -5.50
C PRO A 15 -4.40 23.38 -5.97
N GLU A 16 -3.12 23.16 -6.23
CA GLU A 16 -2.58 21.87 -6.65
C GLU A 16 -2.69 20.79 -5.57
N THR A 17 -2.65 21.16 -4.28
CA THR A 17 -2.88 20.22 -3.18
C THR A 17 -4.35 19.78 -3.16
N ILE A 18 -5.28 20.70 -3.45
CA ILE A 18 -6.70 20.39 -3.50
C ILE A 18 -6.99 19.46 -4.70
N ASP A 19 -6.38 19.70 -5.86
CA ASP A 19 -6.53 18.80 -7.02
C ASP A 19 -5.93 17.41 -6.76
N ARG A 20 -4.77 17.32 -6.13
CA ARG A 20 -4.22 16.02 -5.70
C ARG A 20 -5.12 15.33 -4.68
N HIS A 21 -5.71 16.06 -3.74
CA HIS A 21 -6.69 15.47 -2.80
C HIS A 21 -7.91 14.90 -3.54
N ARG A 22 -8.47 15.62 -4.51
CA ARG A 22 -9.58 15.10 -5.34
C ARG A 22 -9.19 13.78 -6.02
N ALA A 23 -8.02 13.74 -6.66
CA ALA A 23 -7.56 12.52 -7.33
C ALA A 23 -7.28 11.38 -6.35
N VAL A 24 -6.71 11.65 -5.16
CA VAL A 24 -6.50 10.63 -4.14
C VAL A 24 -7.83 10.08 -3.62
N SER A 25 -8.79 10.94 -3.29
CA SER A 25 -10.11 10.50 -2.81
C SER A 25 -10.84 9.68 -3.87
N SER A 26 -10.82 10.11 -5.14
CA SER A 26 -11.40 9.31 -6.24
C SER A 26 -10.71 7.95 -6.37
N LEU A 27 -9.38 7.89 -6.35
CA LEU A 27 -8.66 6.61 -6.38
C LEU A 27 -9.03 5.70 -5.20
N MET A 28 -9.22 6.25 -4.00
CA MET A 28 -9.66 5.50 -2.83
C MET A 28 -11.08 4.92 -3.02
N GLU A 29 -12.00 5.71 -3.58
CA GLU A 29 -13.37 5.30 -3.88
C GLU A 29 -13.40 4.16 -4.90
N GLU A 30 -12.60 4.24 -5.98
CA GLU A 30 -12.53 3.16 -6.97
C GLU A 30 -11.99 1.86 -6.37
N LEU A 31 -10.95 1.93 -5.53
CA LEU A 31 -10.40 0.74 -4.87
C LEU A 31 -11.37 0.14 -3.84
N GLU A 32 -12.14 0.97 -3.14
CA GLU A 32 -13.21 0.51 -2.25
C GLU A 32 -14.34 -0.18 -3.04
N ALA A 33 -14.72 0.37 -4.19
CA ALA A 33 -15.69 -0.25 -5.07
C ALA A 33 -15.21 -1.61 -5.59
N VAL A 34 -13.94 -1.73 -6.01
CA VAL A 34 -13.33 -3.01 -6.43
C VAL A 34 -13.45 -4.06 -5.32
N ASP A 35 -13.04 -3.73 -4.09
CA ASP A 35 -13.12 -4.65 -2.94
C ASP A 35 -14.58 -5.06 -2.65
N TRP A 36 -15.49 -4.09 -2.58
CA TRP A 36 -16.90 -4.37 -2.33
C TRP A 36 -17.52 -5.24 -3.41
N TYR A 37 -17.20 -5.00 -4.67
CA TYR A 37 -17.71 -5.83 -5.76
C TYR A 37 -17.15 -7.25 -5.68
N ASP A 38 -15.86 -7.45 -5.40
CA ASP A 38 -15.29 -8.80 -5.22
C ASP A 38 -16.04 -9.59 -4.15
N GLN A 39 -16.26 -8.99 -2.98
CA GLN A 39 -17.03 -9.62 -1.90
C GLN A 39 -18.47 -9.97 -2.32
N ARG A 40 -19.13 -9.07 -3.06
CA ARG A 40 -20.51 -9.29 -3.54
C ARG A 40 -20.58 -10.34 -4.63
N ILE A 41 -19.58 -10.44 -5.50
CA ILE A 41 -19.49 -11.47 -6.55
C ILE A 41 -19.43 -12.86 -5.91
N ASP A 42 -18.60 -13.02 -4.87
CA ASP A 42 -18.47 -14.30 -4.15
C ASP A 42 -19.76 -14.67 -3.38
N ALA A 43 -20.48 -13.68 -2.86
CA ALA A 43 -21.71 -13.89 -2.09
C ALA A 43 -22.99 -13.96 -2.94
N ALA A 44 -22.97 -13.51 -4.20
CA ALA A 44 -24.15 -13.44 -5.05
C ALA A 44 -24.65 -14.82 -5.47
N THR A 45 -25.94 -15.06 -5.32
CA THR A 45 -26.61 -16.31 -5.72
C THR A 45 -27.31 -16.21 -7.08
N ASP A 46 -27.51 -15.01 -7.59
CA ASP A 46 -28.06 -14.75 -8.92
C ASP A 46 -26.92 -14.54 -9.94
N GLU A 47 -26.92 -15.36 -10.99
CA GLU A 47 -25.83 -15.40 -11.97
C GLU A 47 -25.84 -14.19 -12.93
N GLU A 48 -27.01 -13.57 -13.18
CA GLU A 48 -27.07 -12.35 -13.97
C GLU A 48 -26.47 -11.18 -13.20
N LEU A 49 -26.85 -11.04 -11.93
CA LEU A 49 -26.25 -10.05 -11.04
C LEU A 49 -24.74 -10.24 -10.91
N ARG A 50 -24.26 -11.48 -10.72
CA ARG A 50 -22.82 -11.78 -10.59
C ARG A 50 -22.02 -11.27 -11.80
N ARG A 51 -22.56 -11.41 -13.02
CA ARG A 51 -21.93 -10.89 -14.24
C ARG A 51 -21.91 -9.36 -14.29
N ILE A 52 -22.99 -8.69 -13.89
CA ILE A 52 -23.04 -7.22 -13.82
C ILE A 52 -22.00 -6.70 -12.83
N LEU A 53 -21.95 -7.28 -11.63
CA LEU A 53 -20.99 -6.88 -10.60
C LEU A 53 -19.53 -7.11 -11.04
N ALA A 54 -19.25 -8.23 -11.70
CA ALA A 54 -17.91 -8.51 -12.23
C ALA A 54 -17.49 -7.53 -13.34
N HIS A 55 -18.43 -7.16 -14.23
CA HIS A 55 -18.20 -6.15 -15.25
C HIS A 55 -17.87 -4.79 -14.61
N ASN A 56 -18.73 -4.31 -13.70
CA ASN A 56 -18.51 -3.03 -13.02
C ASN A 56 -17.17 -3.01 -12.29
N ARG A 57 -16.86 -4.06 -11.50
CA ARG A 57 -15.58 -4.20 -10.77
C ARG A 57 -14.37 -4.01 -11.69
N ASP A 58 -14.42 -4.60 -12.87
CA ASP A 58 -13.28 -4.56 -13.79
C ASP A 58 -13.17 -3.19 -14.49
N GLU A 59 -14.28 -2.47 -14.69
CA GLU A 59 -14.25 -1.05 -15.11
C GLU A 59 -13.67 -0.13 -14.03
N GLU A 60 -13.97 -0.33 -12.75
CA GLU A 60 -13.41 0.52 -11.68
C GLU A 60 -11.87 0.38 -11.58
N LYS A 61 -11.31 -0.78 -11.97
CA LYS A 61 -9.84 -0.94 -12.08
C LYS A 61 -9.24 -0.07 -13.18
N GLU A 62 -9.96 0.13 -14.28
CA GLU A 62 -9.57 1.09 -15.33
C GLU A 62 -9.63 2.51 -14.80
N HIS A 63 -10.71 2.89 -14.11
CA HIS A 63 -10.85 4.21 -13.49
C HIS A 63 -9.72 4.50 -12.49
N ALA A 64 -9.42 3.54 -11.61
CA ALA A 64 -8.30 3.62 -10.67
C ALA A 64 -6.96 3.83 -11.40
N ALA A 65 -6.70 3.06 -12.46
CA ALA A 65 -5.46 3.18 -13.24
C ALA A 65 -5.34 4.55 -13.93
N MET A 66 -6.43 5.08 -14.48
CA MET A 66 -6.46 6.40 -15.13
C MET A 66 -6.14 7.53 -14.13
N VAL A 67 -6.73 7.48 -12.93
CA VAL A 67 -6.49 8.48 -11.87
C VAL A 67 -5.08 8.36 -11.30
N LEU A 68 -4.59 7.13 -11.08
CA LEU A 68 -3.21 6.88 -10.63
C LEU A 68 -2.18 7.42 -11.62
N GLU A 69 -2.40 7.25 -12.92
CA GLU A 69 -1.53 7.83 -13.95
C GLU A 69 -1.52 9.36 -13.93
N TRP A 70 -2.66 10.00 -13.67
CA TRP A 70 -2.70 11.45 -13.49
C TRP A 70 -1.87 11.88 -12.27
N LEU A 71 -2.01 11.18 -11.14
CA LEU A 71 -1.21 11.43 -9.93
C LEU A 71 0.29 11.26 -10.20
N ARG A 72 0.69 10.18 -10.87
CA ARG A 72 2.09 9.93 -11.27
C ARG A 72 2.68 11.10 -12.06
N ARG A 73 1.92 11.69 -12.99
CA ARG A 73 2.37 12.86 -13.78
C ARG A 73 2.50 14.15 -12.97
N LYS A 74 1.94 14.22 -11.77
CA LYS A 74 1.84 15.44 -10.95
C LYS A 74 2.63 15.38 -9.64
N ASP A 75 3.10 14.20 -9.25
CA ASP A 75 3.88 13.97 -8.04
C ASP A 75 5.18 13.21 -8.38
N PRO A 76 6.33 13.91 -8.44
CA PRO A 76 7.62 13.28 -8.79
C PRO A 76 8.03 12.16 -7.84
N LYS A 77 7.66 12.22 -6.56
CA LYS A 77 8.03 11.18 -5.59
C LYS A 77 7.15 9.95 -5.77
N LEU A 78 5.88 10.14 -6.07
CA LEU A 78 5.03 9.02 -6.48
C LEU A 78 5.54 8.37 -7.78
N ASP A 79 5.96 9.15 -8.78
CA ASP A 79 6.54 8.61 -10.02
C ASP A 79 7.79 7.76 -9.77
N GLU A 80 8.70 8.25 -8.93
CA GLU A 80 9.91 7.52 -8.51
C GLU A 80 9.54 6.14 -7.93
N HIS A 81 8.65 6.10 -6.94
CA HIS A 81 8.25 4.83 -6.30
C HIS A 81 7.49 3.91 -7.25
N LEU A 82 6.54 4.44 -8.05
CA LEU A 82 5.80 3.61 -9.00
C LEU A 82 6.72 2.95 -10.03
N ARG A 83 7.78 3.64 -10.48
CA ARG A 83 8.78 3.07 -11.39
C ARG A 83 9.68 2.03 -10.73
N THR A 84 9.98 2.19 -9.44
CA THR A 84 10.76 1.22 -8.68
C THR A 84 10.02 -0.12 -8.55
N TYR A 85 8.71 -0.08 -8.29
CA TYR A 85 7.96 -1.28 -7.91
C TYR A 85 7.11 -1.91 -9.02
N LEU A 86 6.46 -1.11 -9.87
CA LEU A 86 5.53 -1.66 -10.85
C LEU A 86 6.25 -2.36 -12.02
N PHE A 87 5.60 -3.39 -12.55
CA PHE A 87 6.07 -4.18 -13.70
C PHE A 87 7.41 -4.89 -13.45
N THR A 88 7.65 -5.26 -12.19
CA THR A 88 8.80 -6.09 -11.77
C THR A 88 8.34 -7.50 -11.42
N GLU A 89 9.28 -8.46 -11.46
CA GLU A 89 9.02 -9.87 -11.10
C GLU A 89 9.68 -10.28 -9.77
N LYS A 90 10.58 -9.45 -9.24
CA LYS A 90 11.23 -9.70 -7.94
C LYS A 90 10.22 -9.55 -6.80
N SER A 91 10.56 -10.08 -5.63
CA SER A 91 9.81 -9.80 -4.40
C SER A 91 9.83 -8.29 -4.12
N VAL A 92 8.66 -7.73 -3.79
CA VAL A 92 8.54 -6.30 -3.47
C VAL A 92 9.41 -5.91 -2.28
N LEU A 93 9.56 -6.80 -1.29
CA LEU A 93 10.44 -6.57 -0.13
C LEU A 93 11.93 -6.58 -0.51
N GLU A 94 12.32 -7.45 -1.45
CA GLU A 94 13.72 -7.45 -1.95
C GLU A 94 14.04 -6.16 -2.71
N ILE A 95 13.07 -5.62 -3.48
CA ILE A 95 13.23 -4.33 -4.18
C ILE A 95 13.39 -3.18 -3.17
N GLU A 96 12.64 -3.19 -2.07
CA GLU A 96 12.76 -2.17 -1.02
C GLU A 96 14.13 -2.22 -0.32
N ASP A 97 14.58 -3.41 0.10
CA ASP A 97 15.91 -3.61 0.69
C ASP A 97 17.03 -3.11 -0.25
N GLU A 98 16.93 -3.40 -1.56
CA GLU A 98 17.88 -2.92 -2.58
C GLU A 98 17.83 -1.38 -2.73
N ALA A 99 16.64 -0.76 -2.67
CA ALA A 99 16.47 0.68 -2.82
C ALA A 99 17.00 1.48 -1.61
N GLU A 100 16.83 0.97 -0.39
CA GLU A 100 17.29 1.61 0.86
C GLU A 100 18.80 1.42 1.12
N HIS A 101 19.39 0.33 0.63
CA HIS A 101 20.79 -0.05 0.95
C HIS A 101 21.74 -0.09 -0.27
N GLY A 102 21.23 -0.02 -1.50
CA GLY A 102 22.02 -0.10 -2.74
C GLY A 102 22.68 1.20 -3.19
N GLY A 103 22.48 2.33 -2.49
CA GLY A 103 23.00 3.66 -2.85
C GLY A 103 24.51 3.89 -2.64
N GLY A 104 25.32 2.84 -2.48
CA GLY A 104 26.74 2.90 -2.19
C GLY A 104 27.63 2.57 -3.39
N GLY A 105 27.69 3.45 -4.40
CA GLY A 105 28.53 3.22 -5.58
C GLY A 105 28.80 4.43 -6.48
N GLY A 106 29.57 5.42 -5.99
CA GLY A 106 30.44 6.24 -6.85
C GLY A 106 30.23 7.77 -6.88
N SER A 107 31.00 8.47 -6.02
CA SER A 107 31.70 9.76 -6.24
C SER A 107 30.99 11.13 -6.14
N GLU A 108 31.15 11.70 -4.93
CA GLU A 108 31.55 13.07 -4.54
C GLU A 108 30.57 14.27 -4.45
N ALA A 109 30.62 14.84 -3.24
CA ALA A 109 30.46 16.24 -2.80
C ALA A 109 29.05 16.76 -2.44
N GLY A 110 28.79 16.86 -1.12
CA GLY A 110 27.78 17.76 -0.57
C GLY A 110 27.24 17.32 0.79
N ALA A 111 27.77 17.90 1.86
CA ALA A 111 27.39 17.63 3.24
C ALA A 111 25.91 17.95 3.54
N ALA A 112 25.22 17.03 4.23
CA ALA A 112 24.26 17.32 5.29
C ALA A 112 23.95 16.01 6.03
N ASP A 113 24.64 15.83 7.16
CA ASP A 113 24.43 14.77 8.13
C ASP A 113 23.03 14.91 8.77
N GLY A 114 22.15 13.94 8.51
CA GLY A 114 20.77 13.93 8.99
C GLY A 114 20.26 12.55 9.38
N CYS A 115 21.14 11.54 9.52
CA CYS A 115 20.74 10.22 9.97
C CYS A 115 20.96 10.11 11.48
N LEU A 116 19.88 10.22 12.24
CA LEU A 116 19.88 9.81 13.64
C LEU A 116 20.20 8.31 13.69
N GLY A 117 21.43 7.97 14.08
CA GLY A 117 22.01 6.63 14.15
C GLY A 117 21.34 5.71 15.18
N ILE A 118 20.04 5.45 15.03
CA ILE A 118 19.22 4.62 15.92
C ILE A 118 19.41 3.11 15.61
N GLY A 119 20.07 2.77 14.49
CA GLY A 119 20.27 1.38 14.05
C GLY A 119 21.24 0.54 14.91
N SER A 120 22.02 1.15 15.81
CA SER A 120 23.12 0.43 16.50
C SER A 120 22.75 -0.21 17.85
N LEU A 121 21.47 -0.22 18.26
CA LEU A 121 21.09 -0.66 19.62
C LEU A 121 20.15 -1.88 19.70
N ARG A 122 20.10 -2.75 18.68
CA ARG A 122 19.61 -4.13 18.92
C ARG A 122 20.77 -5.05 19.29
N GLY A 123 21.28 -4.84 20.51
CA GLY A 123 22.06 -5.84 21.21
C GLY A 123 21.17 -7.03 21.56
N GLU A 124 21.71 -8.22 21.32
CA GLU A 124 21.11 -9.54 21.54
C GLU A 124 20.34 -9.63 22.87
N GLN A 125 19.02 -9.88 22.78
CA GLN A 125 18.30 -10.56 23.85
C GLN A 125 17.83 -11.92 23.33
N GLN A 126 18.43 -12.96 23.91
CA GLN A 126 18.09 -14.36 23.78
C GLN A 126 16.59 -14.57 24.07
N ASN A 127 15.89 -15.28 23.20
CA ASN A 127 14.47 -15.59 23.36
C ASN A 127 14.32 -17.02 23.95
N PRO A 128 13.92 -17.20 25.22
CA PRO A 128 13.84 -18.52 25.85
C PRO A 128 12.40 -19.04 25.84
N ILE A 129 11.77 -19.22 24.67
CA ILE A 129 10.51 -19.97 24.58
C ILE A 129 10.52 -20.82 23.30
N ARG A 130 11.23 -21.95 23.36
CA ARG A 130 11.04 -23.11 22.49
C ARG A 130 10.93 -24.37 23.35
N GLU A 131 9.92 -24.44 24.20
CA GLU A 131 9.48 -25.72 24.77
C GLU A 131 8.06 -25.59 25.34
N LEU A 132 7.03 -25.68 24.49
CA LEU A 132 5.69 -26.07 24.94
C LEU A 132 4.87 -26.60 23.75
N ALA A 133 5.39 -27.62 23.08
CA ALA A 133 4.68 -28.39 22.07
C ALA A 133 4.97 -29.89 22.25
N LEU A 134 4.62 -30.41 23.43
CA LEU A 134 4.55 -31.84 23.71
C LEU A 134 3.66 -32.04 24.95
N PHE A 135 2.35 -32.14 24.75
CA PHE A 135 1.48 -33.08 25.47
C PHE A 135 0.06 -32.96 24.88
N ALA A 136 -0.14 -33.65 23.76
CA ALA A 136 -1.48 -34.03 23.32
C ALA A 136 -1.85 -35.36 24.00
N GLY A 137 -3.02 -35.37 24.65
CA GLY A 137 -3.90 -36.53 24.65
C GLY A 137 -3.64 -37.62 25.70
N THR A 138 -4.42 -37.57 26.78
CA THR A 138 -5.16 -38.75 27.27
C THR A 138 -6.48 -38.26 27.87
N GLY A 139 -7.60 -38.69 27.27
CA GLY A 139 -8.94 -38.35 27.75
C GLY A 139 -9.32 -39.05 29.06
N ILE A 140 -10.50 -38.70 29.57
CA ILE A 140 -11.56 -39.55 30.14
C ILE A 140 -12.64 -38.62 30.74
N LYS A 141 -13.89 -38.78 30.28
CA LYS A 141 -15.15 -38.38 30.94
C LYS A 141 -15.50 -39.44 32.00
N PRO A 142 -16.34 -39.19 33.02
CA PRO A 142 -17.42 -38.20 33.09
C PRO A 142 -17.24 -37.07 34.11
#